data_AF-I6MZD6-F1
#
_entry.id   AF-I6MZD6-F1
#
_cell.length_a   1.000
_cell.length_b   1.000
_cell.length_c   1.000
_cell.angle_alpha   90.00
_cell.angle_beta   90.00
_cell.angle_gamma   90.00
#
_symmetry.space_group_name_H-M   'P 1'
#
loop_
_entity.id
_entity.type
_entity.pdbx_description
1 polymer ?
#
loop_
_entity_poly.entity_id
_entity_poly.type
_entity_poly.pdbx_seq_one_letter_code
_entity_poly.pdbx_strand_id
1 'polypeptide(L)'
;MGKSKVYVIGVGMTKFCKPGSRDWDYPDMVKEAVNMALDDCSLKYTDIQQATVGYLFGGTCCGQRALYELGFTGIPIFNVNNACASGSSGLYLCKQIIESGNSDVVLACGFEKMATGSLDTQAGNSDGRALSVDNHIQVMSDTYGLFPAPITAQMFANAGKEHMEKYGTKREHFAKIAWKNHLHSVHNPNSQFTKEFSLDQVMNARKIYDFMGLLECSPTSDGSAAAVLCSERFLEQNPRLKPQAVEIVGLELGTDQPSVFKENSNIKMIGFDMIKKISSDLYRNTGLCPNDVQVIELHDCFAPNELITYEALGLCDVGKGGTIVDRGDNTYGGKWVINPSGGSISKGHPIGATGVAQVVELSNQLRGKCGKRQVPNCKIAMQHNIGIGGAGVVGLYRLAYPSSTCPPTTKSSPTMSAFKSDVIFEEIKQRINEEKELVKKIATSFRIIITGEDGTVKKWTIDAKSDTPYVGDDDRKVEVEITIKDSDFMNIAAGKLKADQAFMQGKMKLKGNIAKSMKLKTLLDPKMLKAKI
;
A
#
# COMPACT_ATOMS: atom_id res chain seq x y z
N MET A 1 -30.13 -3.46 -18.12
CA MET A 1 -28.74 -3.08 -18.46
C MET A 1 -27.93 -3.09 -17.16
N GLY A 2 -26.72 -3.66 -17.17
CA GLY A 2 -25.84 -3.61 -15.99
C GLY A 2 -25.33 -2.19 -15.71
N LYS A 3 -24.82 -1.95 -14.48
CA LYS A 3 -24.17 -0.67 -14.15
C LYS A 3 -22.95 -0.44 -15.04
N SER A 4 -22.74 0.80 -15.49
CA SER A 4 -21.55 1.18 -16.26
C SER A 4 -20.29 0.99 -15.42
N LYS A 5 -19.25 0.36 -15.97
CA LYS A 5 -17.95 0.29 -15.28
C LYS A 5 -17.30 1.67 -15.20
N VAL A 6 -16.56 1.88 -14.11
CA VAL A 6 -15.90 3.14 -13.79
C VAL A 6 -14.40 2.92 -13.67
N TYR A 7 -13.63 3.79 -14.29
CA TYR A 7 -12.17 3.70 -14.33
C TYR A 7 -11.53 4.98 -13.82
N VAL A 8 -10.51 4.86 -12.99
CA VAL A 8 -9.56 5.96 -12.72
C VAL A 8 -8.55 5.97 -13.86
N ILE A 9 -8.46 7.09 -14.57
CA ILE A 9 -7.59 7.25 -15.73
C ILE A 9 -6.47 8.26 -15.52
N GLY A 10 -6.56 9.15 -14.54
CA GLY A 10 -5.50 10.11 -14.23
C GLY A 10 -5.47 10.40 -12.73
N VAL A 11 -4.28 10.52 -12.15
CA VAL A 11 -4.09 10.78 -10.71
C VAL A 11 -2.98 11.79 -10.48
N GLY A 12 -3.16 12.65 -9.47
CA GLY A 12 -2.18 13.67 -9.10
C GLY A 12 -2.31 14.07 -7.64
N MET A 13 -1.20 14.43 -6.99
CA MET A 13 -1.22 14.98 -5.64
C MET A 13 -0.03 15.89 -5.40
N THR A 14 -0.21 16.89 -4.56
CA THR A 14 0.89 17.69 -4.04
C THR A 14 1.72 16.86 -3.06
N LYS A 15 2.94 17.32 -2.76
CA LYS A 15 3.60 16.90 -1.52
C LYS A 15 2.77 17.38 -0.34
N PHE A 16 2.52 16.49 0.62
CA PHE A 16 1.91 16.87 1.88
C PHE A 16 2.96 17.54 2.76
N CYS A 17 2.63 18.73 3.25
CA CYS A 17 3.59 19.60 3.90
C CYS A 17 3.08 20.04 5.26
N LYS A 18 4.00 20.34 6.18
CA LYS A 18 3.65 20.93 7.47
C LYS A 18 2.90 22.26 7.23
N PRO A 19 1.81 22.56 7.94
CA PRO A 19 1.12 23.83 7.82
C PRO A 19 2.05 25.02 7.98
N GLY A 20 1.94 25.99 7.07
CA GLY A 20 2.78 27.19 7.03
C GLY A 20 4.23 26.97 6.59
N SER A 21 4.61 25.78 6.12
CA SER A 21 5.98 25.53 5.59
C SER A 21 6.18 25.93 4.13
N ARG A 22 5.10 26.25 3.41
CA ARG A 22 5.11 26.73 2.02
C ARG A 22 4.18 27.95 1.94
N ASP A 23 4.58 28.95 1.16
CA ASP A 23 3.78 30.15 0.89
C ASP A 23 2.82 29.88 -0.27
N TRP A 24 1.59 29.49 0.07
CA TRP A 24 0.53 29.09 -0.86
C TRP A 24 -0.84 29.06 -0.15
N ASP A 25 -1.91 28.99 -0.94
CA ASP A 25 -3.27 28.79 -0.44
C ASP A 25 -3.97 27.60 -1.13
N TYR A 26 -5.14 27.19 -0.62
CA TYR A 26 -5.85 26.01 -1.12
C TYR A 26 -6.12 26.02 -2.64
N PRO A 27 -6.36 27.17 -3.33
CA PRO A 27 -6.49 27.17 -4.80
C PRO A 27 -5.20 26.76 -5.50
N ASP A 28 -4.02 27.13 -4.98
CA ASP A 28 -2.73 26.74 -5.54
C ASP A 28 -2.51 25.23 -5.40
N MET A 29 -2.86 24.67 -4.24
CA MET A 29 -2.74 23.23 -3.98
C MET A 29 -3.60 22.42 -4.96
N VAL A 30 -4.86 22.85 -5.13
CA VAL A 30 -5.81 22.22 -6.06
C VAL A 30 -5.33 22.33 -7.50
N LYS A 31 -4.89 23.53 -7.92
CA LYS A 31 -4.36 23.74 -9.27
C LYS A 31 -3.19 22.80 -9.57
N GLU A 32 -2.26 22.64 -8.62
CA GLU A 32 -1.11 21.74 -8.76
C GLU A 32 -1.57 20.27 -8.88
N ALA A 33 -2.40 19.78 -7.95
CA ALA A 33 -2.86 18.39 -7.96
C ALA A 33 -3.72 18.03 -9.19
N VAL A 34 -4.62 18.92 -9.60
CA VAL A 34 -5.52 18.68 -10.74
C VAL A 34 -4.74 18.74 -12.06
N ASN A 35 -3.80 19.66 -12.23
CA ASN A 35 -2.94 19.66 -13.43
C ASN A 35 -2.13 18.37 -13.53
N MET A 36 -1.55 17.87 -12.43
CA MET A 36 -0.86 16.57 -12.44
C MET A 36 -1.79 15.43 -12.85
N ALA A 37 -3.04 15.40 -12.37
CA ALA A 37 -4.01 14.37 -12.74
C ALA A 37 -4.46 14.45 -14.21
N LEU A 38 -4.64 15.66 -14.74
CA LEU A 38 -4.98 15.93 -16.13
C LEU A 38 -3.82 15.59 -17.07
N ASP A 39 -2.59 15.94 -16.70
CA ASP A 39 -1.37 15.62 -17.44
C ASP A 39 -1.17 14.09 -17.51
N ASP A 40 -1.38 13.38 -16.39
CA ASP A 40 -1.24 11.92 -16.31
C ASP A 40 -2.19 11.17 -17.27
N CYS A 41 -3.36 11.74 -17.60
CA CYS A 41 -4.28 11.19 -18.61
C CYS A 41 -4.29 11.96 -19.95
N SER A 42 -3.48 13.00 -20.07
CA SER A 42 -3.44 13.91 -21.24
C SER A 42 -4.84 14.39 -21.64
N LEU A 43 -5.61 14.86 -20.66
CA LEU A 43 -6.89 15.55 -20.86
C LEU A 43 -6.76 17.01 -20.46
N LYS A 44 -7.68 17.84 -20.92
CA LYS A 44 -7.81 19.24 -20.53
C LYS A 44 -8.92 19.37 -19.50
N TYR A 45 -8.87 20.45 -18.71
CA TYR A 45 -9.95 20.75 -17.77
C TYR A 45 -11.32 20.92 -18.47
N THR A 46 -11.33 21.37 -19.74
CA THR A 46 -12.53 21.44 -20.58
C THR A 46 -13.16 20.09 -20.92
N ASP A 47 -12.44 18.98 -20.72
CA ASP A 47 -12.96 17.62 -20.95
C ASP A 47 -13.70 17.09 -19.71
N ILE A 48 -13.53 17.71 -18.55
CA ILE A 48 -14.24 17.36 -17.32
C ILE A 48 -15.68 17.85 -17.42
N GLN A 49 -16.64 16.99 -17.09
CA GLN A 49 -18.07 17.29 -17.21
C GLN A 49 -18.73 17.60 -15.86
N GLN A 50 -18.20 17.05 -14.76
CA GLN A 50 -18.60 17.36 -13.37
C GLN A 50 -17.42 17.17 -12.42
N ALA A 51 -17.45 17.86 -11.29
CA ALA A 51 -16.44 17.70 -10.24
C ALA A 51 -17.05 17.54 -8.84
N THR A 52 -16.37 16.78 -8.00
CA THR A 52 -16.59 16.72 -6.55
C THR A 52 -15.35 17.23 -5.84
N VAL A 53 -15.53 18.01 -4.79
CA VAL A 53 -14.43 18.62 -4.03
C VAL A 53 -14.63 18.39 -2.54
N GLY A 54 -13.74 17.58 -1.96
CA GLY A 54 -13.71 17.25 -0.54
C GLY A 54 -12.81 18.18 0.26
N TYR A 55 -13.36 18.85 1.27
CA TYR A 55 -12.61 19.67 2.23
C TYR A 55 -13.38 19.78 3.54
N LEU A 56 -12.69 19.99 4.66
CA LEU A 56 -13.31 20.22 5.95
C LEU A 56 -13.25 21.69 6.37
N PHE A 57 -12.09 22.33 6.25
CA PHE A 57 -11.87 23.70 6.68
C PHE A 57 -11.93 24.66 5.49
N GLY A 58 -13.08 25.34 5.36
CA GLY A 58 -13.31 26.31 4.31
C GLY A 58 -14.74 26.83 4.36
N GLY A 59 -14.96 28.01 3.80
CA GLY A 59 -16.30 28.55 3.62
C GLY A 59 -17.12 27.77 2.60
N THR A 60 -18.37 28.19 2.43
CA THR A 60 -19.19 27.69 1.31
C THR A 60 -18.49 27.97 -0.02
N CYS A 61 -18.62 27.02 -0.96
CA CYS A 61 -18.10 27.12 -2.32
C CYS A 61 -16.56 27.24 -2.46
N CYS A 62 -15.77 26.80 -1.47
CA CYS A 62 -14.31 26.75 -1.63
C CYS A 62 -13.87 25.84 -2.77
N GLY A 63 -14.61 24.78 -3.10
CA GLY A 63 -14.31 23.91 -4.25
C GLY A 63 -14.44 24.64 -5.60
N GLN A 64 -15.47 25.46 -5.79
CA GLN A 64 -15.58 26.33 -6.97
C GLN A 64 -14.41 27.31 -7.00
N ARG A 65 -14.15 28.01 -5.88
CA ARG A 65 -13.05 28.98 -5.80
C ARG A 65 -11.72 28.33 -6.18
N ALA A 66 -11.45 27.11 -5.73
CA ALA A 66 -10.23 26.40 -6.04
C ALA A 66 -10.14 25.98 -7.52
N LEU A 67 -11.20 25.39 -8.07
CA LEU A 67 -11.21 24.91 -9.46
C LEU A 67 -11.26 26.04 -10.50
N TYR A 68 -11.74 27.23 -10.15
CA TYR A 68 -11.72 28.39 -11.05
C TYR A 68 -10.31 28.86 -11.44
N GLU A 69 -9.27 28.45 -10.70
CA GLU A 69 -7.86 28.67 -11.10
C GLU A 69 -7.44 27.86 -12.34
N LEU A 70 -8.23 26.86 -12.73
CA LEU A 70 -8.03 26.03 -13.92
C LEU A 70 -8.88 26.51 -15.11
N GLY A 71 -10.02 27.14 -14.85
CA GLY A 71 -10.89 27.73 -15.86
C GLY A 71 -12.37 27.79 -15.48
N PHE A 72 -13.13 28.58 -16.24
CA PHE A 72 -14.58 28.77 -16.06
C PHE A 72 -15.37 27.98 -17.12
N THR A 73 -15.57 26.68 -16.89
CA THR A 73 -16.26 25.79 -17.84
C THR A 73 -17.77 25.71 -17.63
N GLY A 74 -18.29 26.21 -16.52
CA GLY A 74 -19.72 26.14 -16.17
C GLY A 74 -20.19 24.76 -15.72
N ILE A 75 -19.28 23.80 -15.50
CA ILE A 75 -19.64 22.45 -15.06
C ILE A 75 -20.22 22.43 -13.63
N PRO A 76 -21.08 21.46 -13.30
CA PRO A 76 -21.49 21.20 -11.93
C PRO A 76 -20.29 20.87 -11.02
N ILE A 77 -20.22 21.54 -9.87
CA ILE A 77 -19.19 21.32 -8.83
C ILE A 77 -19.90 21.09 -7.50
N PHE A 78 -19.69 19.91 -6.90
CA PHE A 78 -20.23 19.55 -5.59
C PHE A 78 -19.15 19.67 -4.51
N ASN A 79 -19.41 20.48 -3.49
CA ASN A 79 -18.60 20.53 -2.28
C ASN A 79 -19.12 19.46 -1.31
N VAL A 80 -18.25 18.55 -0.87
CA VAL A 80 -18.64 17.41 -0.02
C VAL A 80 -17.77 17.36 1.24
N ASN A 81 -18.39 17.05 2.37
CA ASN A 81 -17.66 16.80 3.61
C ASN A 81 -18.29 15.63 4.37
N ASN A 82 -17.43 14.77 4.92
CA ASN A 82 -17.75 13.65 5.81
C ASN A 82 -16.54 13.42 6.73
N ALA A 83 -16.10 14.48 7.42
CA ALA A 83 -14.87 14.50 8.22
C ALA A 83 -13.67 13.95 7.42
N CYS A 84 -12.87 13.04 7.99
CA CYS A 84 -11.70 12.46 7.34
C CYS A 84 -12.01 11.57 6.12
N ALA A 85 -13.28 11.24 5.86
CA ALA A 85 -13.72 10.50 4.67
C ALA A 85 -14.14 11.41 3.49
N SER A 86 -14.02 12.73 3.61
CA SER A 86 -14.51 13.70 2.61
C SER A 86 -14.00 13.43 1.19
N GLY A 87 -12.71 13.18 1.02
CA GLY A 87 -12.13 12.86 -0.30
C GLY A 87 -12.70 11.59 -0.92
N SER A 88 -12.88 10.53 -0.12
CA SER A 88 -13.46 9.27 -0.59
C SER A 88 -14.96 9.35 -0.83
N SER A 89 -15.67 10.21 -0.09
CA SER A 89 -17.09 10.52 -0.37
C SER A 89 -17.24 11.23 -1.72
N GLY A 90 -16.32 12.14 -2.05
CA GLY A 90 -16.25 12.75 -3.38
C GLY A 90 -16.00 11.72 -4.49
N LEU A 91 -15.06 10.80 -4.27
CA LEU A 91 -14.80 9.68 -5.19
C LEU A 91 -16.03 8.78 -5.38
N TYR A 92 -16.71 8.42 -4.29
CA TYR A 92 -17.93 7.61 -4.32
C TYR A 92 -19.04 8.31 -5.11
N LEU A 93 -19.22 9.62 -4.92
CA LEU A 93 -20.19 10.39 -5.68
C LEU A 93 -19.83 10.47 -7.17
N CYS A 94 -18.54 10.65 -7.52
CA CYS A 94 -18.07 10.57 -8.91
C CYS A 94 -18.39 9.22 -9.56
N LYS A 95 -18.19 8.10 -8.83
CA LYS A 95 -18.61 6.77 -9.28
C LYS A 95 -20.12 6.72 -9.56
N GLN A 96 -20.95 7.23 -8.64
CA GLN A 96 -22.41 7.26 -8.82
C GLN A 96 -22.81 8.09 -10.05
N ILE A 97 -22.19 9.24 -10.28
CA ILE A 97 -22.46 10.10 -11.45
C ILE A 97 -22.18 9.37 -12.78
N ILE A 98 -21.11 8.57 -12.84
CA ILE A 98 -20.80 7.77 -14.03
C ILE A 98 -21.75 6.57 -14.15
N GLU A 99 -22.02 5.86 -13.05
CA GLU A 99 -22.91 4.69 -13.04
C GLU A 99 -24.34 5.06 -13.45
N SER A 100 -24.80 6.26 -13.12
CA SER A 100 -26.12 6.77 -13.52
C SER A 100 -26.17 7.28 -14.98
N GLY A 101 -25.02 7.41 -15.64
CA GLY A 101 -24.92 7.93 -17.01
C GLY A 101 -25.04 9.45 -17.12
N ASN A 102 -24.96 10.19 -16.01
CA ASN A 102 -25.03 11.65 -16.00
C ASN A 102 -23.75 12.31 -16.55
N SER A 103 -22.62 11.62 -16.51
CA SER A 103 -21.36 12.07 -17.12
C SER A 103 -20.45 10.89 -17.46
N ASP A 104 -19.58 11.10 -18.44
CA ASP A 104 -18.56 10.19 -18.93
C ASP A 104 -17.16 10.49 -18.37
N VAL A 105 -16.87 11.74 -18.01
CA VAL A 105 -15.57 12.15 -17.45
C VAL A 105 -15.81 13.10 -16.28
N VAL A 106 -15.35 12.72 -15.08
CA VAL A 106 -15.54 13.49 -13.85
C VAL A 106 -14.26 13.62 -13.06
N LEU A 107 -14.17 14.66 -12.24
CA LEU A 107 -13.03 14.96 -11.39
C LEU A 107 -13.41 14.77 -9.91
N ALA A 108 -12.70 13.90 -9.19
CA ALA A 108 -12.72 13.87 -7.73
C ALA A 108 -11.48 14.60 -7.22
N CYS A 109 -11.67 15.66 -6.45
CA CYS A 109 -10.58 16.45 -5.86
C CYS A 109 -10.77 16.53 -4.35
N GLY A 110 -9.68 16.59 -3.60
CA GLY A 110 -9.69 16.87 -2.18
C GLY A 110 -8.54 17.77 -1.80
N PHE A 111 -8.75 18.65 -0.83
CA PHE A 111 -7.68 19.52 -0.30
C PHE A 111 -7.90 19.79 1.19
N GLU A 112 -6.84 20.21 1.86
CA GLU A 112 -6.95 20.85 3.16
C GLU A 112 -5.84 21.89 3.34
N LYS A 113 -6.19 23.03 3.92
CA LYS A 113 -5.24 23.98 4.49
C LYS A 113 -5.49 24.04 5.98
N MET A 114 -4.57 23.48 6.75
CA MET A 114 -4.70 23.29 8.18
C MET A 114 -3.87 24.33 8.95
N ALA A 115 -3.97 24.30 10.27
CA ALA A 115 -3.04 24.96 11.17
C ALA A 115 -2.10 23.94 11.85
N THR A 116 -1.04 24.44 12.50
CA THR A 116 -0.23 23.61 13.39
C THR A 116 -0.97 23.34 14.69
N GLY A 117 -1.05 22.09 15.15
CA GLY A 117 -1.71 21.75 16.42
C GLY A 117 -2.68 20.58 16.26
N SER A 118 -3.55 20.35 17.26
CA SER A 118 -4.64 19.37 17.15
C SER A 118 -5.82 19.92 16.35
N LEU A 119 -6.70 19.03 15.87
CA LEU A 119 -7.92 19.43 15.17
C LEU A 119 -8.82 20.32 16.02
N ASP A 120 -8.85 20.09 17.34
CA ASP A 120 -9.65 20.89 18.28
C ASP A 120 -9.26 22.38 18.26
N THR A 121 -8.00 22.70 17.98
CA THR A 121 -7.54 24.09 17.85
C THR A 121 -8.03 24.79 16.57
N GLN A 122 -8.57 24.01 15.62
CA GLN A 122 -9.05 24.47 14.31
C GLN A 122 -10.57 24.37 14.17
N ALA A 123 -11.21 23.56 15.01
CA ALA A 123 -12.67 23.48 15.14
C ALA A 123 -13.21 24.76 15.83
N GLY A 124 -13.08 25.89 15.15
CA GLY A 124 -13.75 27.12 15.51
C GLY A 124 -15.23 27.00 15.16
N ASN A 125 -16.09 26.81 16.16
CA ASN A 125 -17.39 27.47 16.31
C ASN A 125 -18.18 26.81 17.45
N SER A 126 -18.12 27.40 18.63
CA SER A 126 -19.21 27.28 19.62
C SER A 126 -20.29 28.31 19.25
N ASP A 127 -20.94 28.12 18.10
CA ASP A 127 -22.08 28.95 17.68
C ASP A 127 -23.39 28.53 18.38
N GLY A 128 -23.30 27.67 19.39
CA GLY A 128 -24.41 27.13 20.16
C GLY A 128 -25.08 25.91 19.53
N ARG A 129 -24.64 25.45 18.34
CA ARG A 129 -25.18 24.24 17.71
C ARG A 129 -24.64 22.97 18.36
N ALA A 130 -25.36 21.86 18.15
CA ALA A 130 -24.89 20.54 18.51
C ALA A 130 -23.59 20.19 17.76
N LEU A 131 -22.65 19.56 18.47
CA LEU A 131 -21.42 19.06 17.86
C LEU A 131 -21.72 17.74 17.17
N SER A 132 -21.23 17.54 15.95
CA SER A 132 -21.46 16.31 15.17
C SER A 132 -20.92 15.03 15.83
N VAL A 133 -20.08 15.17 16.85
CA VAL A 133 -19.44 14.08 17.60
C VAL A 133 -19.83 14.06 19.07
N ASP A 134 -20.85 14.80 19.50
CA ASP A 134 -21.27 14.86 20.91
C ASP A 134 -21.57 13.49 21.52
N ASN A 135 -22.37 12.65 20.84
CA ASN A 135 -22.69 11.30 21.27
C ASN A 135 -21.48 10.35 21.23
N HIS A 136 -20.54 10.59 20.31
CA HIS A 136 -19.29 9.82 20.26
C HIS A 136 -18.40 10.16 21.47
N ILE A 137 -18.32 11.45 21.82
CA ILE A 137 -17.64 11.93 23.03
C ILE A 137 -18.32 11.37 24.27
N GLN A 138 -19.65 11.27 24.30
CA GLN A 138 -20.39 10.70 25.42
C GLN A 138 -20.01 9.24 25.67
N VAL A 139 -19.94 8.39 24.63
CA VAL A 139 -19.46 7.00 24.77
C VAL A 139 -18.06 6.94 25.38
N MET A 140 -17.15 7.79 24.90
CA MET A 140 -15.80 7.88 25.43
C MET A 140 -15.79 8.30 26.91
N SER A 141 -16.60 9.31 27.26
CA SER A 141 -16.75 9.83 28.63
C SER A 141 -17.31 8.78 29.58
N ASP A 142 -18.34 8.03 29.16
CA ASP A 142 -19.01 7.03 30.02
C ASP A 142 -18.17 5.77 30.25
N THR A 143 -17.17 5.53 29.41
CA THR A 143 -16.33 4.31 29.46
C THR A 143 -14.97 4.58 30.10
N TYR A 144 -14.18 5.49 29.53
CA TYR A 144 -12.81 5.79 29.98
C TYR A 144 -12.67 7.19 30.59
N GLY A 145 -13.72 8.02 30.55
CA GLY A 145 -13.66 9.41 31.00
C GLY A 145 -13.13 10.36 29.94
N LEU A 146 -13.16 11.65 30.27
CA LEU A 146 -12.69 12.75 29.42
C LEU A 146 -11.53 13.48 30.11
N PHE A 147 -10.41 13.60 29.42
CA PHE A 147 -9.18 14.19 29.95
C PHE A 147 -8.75 15.44 29.16
N PRO A 148 -7.87 16.30 29.71
CA PRO A 148 -7.33 17.47 29.01
C PRO A 148 -6.26 17.08 27.96
N ALA A 149 -6.69 16.35 26.93
CA ALA A 149 -5.89 15.92 25.78
C ALA A 149 -6.71 16.07 24.48
N PRO A 150 -6.09 16.04 23.29
CA PRO A 150 -6.84 16.15 22.04
C PRO A 150 -7.94 15.10 21.91
N ILE A 151 -9.17 15.49 21.60
CA ILE A 151 -10.36 14.61 21.66
C ILE A 151 -10.21 13.40 20.75
N THR A 152 -9.80 13.62 19.50
CA THR A 152 -9.62 12.53 18.54
C THR A 152 -8.52 11.55 19.00
N ALA A 153 -7.45 12.05 19.63
CA ALA A 153 -6.40 11.18 20.17
C ALA A 153 -6.94 10.31 21.31
N GLN A 154 -7.81 10.85 22.17
CA GLN A 154 -8.47 10.09 23.22
C GLN A 154 -9.37 8.98 22.65
N MET A 155 -10.18 9.29 21.64
CA MET A 155 -11.08 8.33 20.99
C MET A 155 -10.33 7.08 20.50
N PHE A 156 -9.26 7.26 19.71
CA PHE A 156 -8.52 6.13 19.14
C PHE A 156 -7.63 5.42 20.15
N ALA A 157 -7.04 6.14 21.11
CA ALA A 157 -6.27 5.50 22.17
C ALA A 157 -7.16 4.67 23.11
N ASN A 158 -8.35 5.15 23.47
CA ASN A 158 -9.30 4.40 24.28
C ASN A 158 -9.80 3.14 23.55
N ALA A 159 -10.00 3.20 22.24
CA ALA A 159 -10.29 2.01 21.43
C ALA A 159 -9.12 1.01 21.44
N GLY A 160 -7.87 1.49 21.33
CA GLY A 160 -6.69 0.65 21.47
C GLY A 160 -6.57 0.03 22.87
N LYS A 161 -6.89 0.79 23.92
CA LYS A 161 -6.91 0.33 25.31
C LYS A 161 -7.95 -0.76 25.53
N GLU A 162 -9.16 -0.56 25.03
CA GLU A 162 -10.21 -1.59 25.04
C GLU A 162 -9.74 -2.87 24.35
N HIS A 163 -9.01 -2.75 23.24
CA HIS A 163 -8.46 -3.90 22.51
C HIS A 163 -7.38 -4.63 23.33
N MET A 164 -6.50 -3.90 24.02
CA MET A 164 -5.54 -4.48 24.97
C MET A 164 -6.24 -5.23 26.11
N GLU A 165 -7.26 -4.61 26.72
CA GLU A 165 -8.04 -5.17 27.83
C GLU A 165 -8.81 -6.44 27.41
N LYS A 166 -9.42 -6.45 26.22
CA LYS A 166 -10.24 -7.57 25.73
C LYS A 166 -9.42 -8.72 25.14
N TYR A 167 -8.34 -8.42 24.43
CA TYR A 167 -7.66 -9.40 23.57
C TYR A 167 -6.17 -9.61 23.89
N GLY A 168 -5.62 -8.86 24.85
CA GLY A 168 -4.22 -8.98 25.23
C GLY A 168 -3.24 -8.43 24.20
N THR A 169 -3.71 -7.56 23.29
CA THR A 169 -2.84 -6.77 22.42
C THR A 169 -1.83 -6.00 23.24
N LYS A 170 -0.61 -5.92 22.73
CA LYS A 170 0.50 -5.29 23.46
C LYS A 170 0.74 -3.88 22.95
N ARG A 171 1.24 -3.03 23.84
CA ARG A 171 1.67 -1.67 23.50
C ARG A 171 2.65 -1.63 22.32
N GLU A 172 3.54 -2.60 22.27
CA GLU A 172 4.56 -2.74 21.23
C GLU A 172 3.94 -3.00 19.84
N HIS A 173 2.74 -3.59 19.75
CA HIS A 173 2.08 -3.79 18.46
C HIS A 173 1.72 -2.45 17.81
N PHE A 174 1.22 -1.48 18.58
CA PHE A 174 0.93 -0.13 18.08
C PHE A 174 2.20 0.61 17.65
N ALA A 175 3.29 0.51 18.42
CA ALA A 175 4.56 1.14 18.04
C ALA A 175 5.15 0.52 16.78
N LYS A 176 5.08 -0.81 16.62
CA LYS A 176 5.53 -1.50 15.39
C LYS A 176 4.76 -1.03 14.16
N ILE A 177 3.45 -0.75 14.28
CA ILE A 177 2.64 -0.20 13.19
C ILE A 177 3.15 1.18 12.76
N ALA A 178 3.37 2.08 13.71
CA ALA A 178 3.90 3.40 13.43
C ALA A 178 5.32 3.34 12.85
N TRP A 179 6.19 2.52 13.44
CA TRP A 179 7.53 2.24 12.92
C TRP A 179 7.50 1.79 11.46
N LYS A 180 6.62 0.84 11.12
CA LYS A 180 6.43 0.35 9.75
C LYS A 180 5.98 1.47 8.80
N ASN A 181 5.05 2.33 9.23
CA ASN A 181 4.59 3.47 8.42
C ASN A 181 5.72 4.48 8.15
N HIS A 182 6.53 4.81 9.16
CA HIS A 182 7.71 5.68 8.96
C HIS A 182 8.76 5.02 8.07
N LEU A 183 8.96 3.71 8.17
CA LEU A 183 9.88 2.98 7.30
C LEU A 183 9.42 3.03 5.82
N HIS A 184 8.13 2.85 5.56
CA HIS A 184 7.56 2.92 4.22
C HIS A 184 7.66 4.33 3.62
N SER A 185 7.60 5.39 4.45
CA SER A 185 7.58 6.78 3.98
C SER A 185 8.94 7.28 3.46
N VAL A 186 10.06 6.64 3.84
CA VAL A 186 11.43 7.04 3.47
C VAL A 186 11.59 7.19 1.95
N HIS A 187 10.86 6.40 1.17
CA HIS A 187 10.92 6.41 -0.29
C HIS A 187 9.73 7.11 -0.95
N ASN A 188 8.89 7.82 -0.18
CA ASN A 188 7.76 8.58 -0.70
C ASN A 188 8.11 10.08 -0.81
N PRO A 189 8.31 10.63 -2.02
CA PRO A 189 8.64 12.05 -2.18
C PRO A 189 7.49 12.99 -1.77
N ASN A 190 6.25 12.47 -1.76
CA ASN A 190 5.06 13.24 -1.40
C ASN A 190 4.76 13.20 0.11
N SER A 191 5.56 12.49 0.90
CA SER A 191 5.38 12.39 2.34
C SER A 191 5.92 13.62 3.08
N GLN A 192 5.19 14.09 4.09
CA GLN A 192 5.66 15.13 5.00
C GLN A 192 6.91 14.69 5.76
N PHE A 193 6.94 13.44 6.24
CA PHE A 193 8.08 12.86 6.91
C PHE A 193 8.68 11.72 6.09
N THR A 194 9.96 11.83 5.73
CA THR A 194 10.74 10.80 5.03
C THR A 194 11.91 10.29 5.89
N LYS A 195 11.86 10.58 7.19
CA LYS A 195 12.87 10.17 8.16
C LYS A 195 12.54 8.78 8.69
N GLU A 196 13.54 7.90 8.67
CA GLU A 196 13.46 6.61 9.36
C GLU A 196 13.58 6.80 10.87
N PHE A 197 12.73 6.11 11.63
CA PHE A 197 12.80 6.04 13.08
C PHE A 197 13.06 4.59 13.49
N SER A 198 13.85 4.38 14.54
CA SER A 198 13.93 3.08 15.21
C SER A 198 12.67 2.80 16.03
N LEU A 199 12.37 1.53 16.29
CA LEU A 199 11.25 1.15 17.15
C LEU A 199 11.36 1.78 18.55
N ASP A 200 12.58 1.84 19.11
CA ASP A 200 12.83 2.47 20.41
C ASP A 200 12.50 3.97 20.40
N GLN A 201 12.79 4.68 19.31
CA GLN A 201 12.42 6.08 19.17
C GLN A 201 10.90 6.27 19.13
N VAL A 202 10.18 5.34 18.49
CA VAL A 202 8.70 5.36 18.45
C VAL A 202 8.13 5.09 19.84
N MET A 203 8.61 4.06 20.53
CA MET A 203 8.15 3.70 21.88
C MET A 203 8.41 4.80 22.92
N ASN A 204 9.53 5.52 22.80
CA ASN A 204 9.92 6.58 23.73
C ASN A 204 9.55 8.00 23.25
N ALA A 205 8.76 8.12 22.18
CA ALA A 205 8.29 9.42 21.70
C ALA A 205 7.44 10.12 22.77
N ARG A 206 7.39 11.46 22.72
CA ARG A 206 6.57 12.27 23.63
C ARG A 206 5.15 11.73 23.69
N LYS A 207 4.68 11.37 24.88
CA LYS A 207 3.31 10.91 25.13
C LYS A 207 2.29 11.99 24.76
N ILE A 208 1.24 11.58 24.05
CA ILE A 208 0.09 12.44 23.71
C ILE A 208 -1.08 12.14 24.64
N TYR A 209 -1.41 10.86 24.82
CA TYR A 209 -2.49 10.43 25.72
C TYR A 209 -2.36 8.94 26.06
N ASP A 210 -2.61 8.58 27.33
CA ASP A 210 -2.47 7.22 27.90
C ASP A 210 -1.15 6.54 27.48
N PHE A 211 -1.18 5.58 26.55
CA PHE A 211 0.00 4.86 26.06
C PHE A 211 0.57 5.42 24.75
N MET A 212 -0.21 6.24 24.04
CA MET A 212 0.05 6.66 22.67
C MET A 212 1.06 7.81 22.61
N GLY A 213 2.11 7.63 21.83
CA GLY A 213 3.19 8.59 21.60
C GLY A 213 2.99 9.43 20.34
N LEU A 214 3.71 10.54 20.24
CA LEU A 214 3.61 11.50 19.13
C LEU A 214 3.85 10.85 17.75
N LEU A 215 4.77 9.88 17.66
CA LEU A 215 5.10 9.22 16.39
C LEU A 215 4.04 8.19 15.95
N GLU A 216 3.02 7.94 16.78
CA GLU A 216 1.87 7.08 16.47
C GLU A 216 0.63 7.88 16.04
N CYS A 217 0.74 9.21 15.97
CA CYS A 217 -0.30 10.12 15.55
C CYS A 217 0.06 10.72 14.17
N SER A 218 -0.92 10.86 13.29
CA SER A 218 -0.72 11.65 12.07
C SER A 218 -0.46 13.13 12.40
N PRO A 219 0.43 13.81 11.65
CA PRO A 219 0.56 15.26 11.75
C PRO A 219 -0.59 15.95 11.01
N THR A 220 -0.88 17.20 11.40
CA THR A 220 -1.64 18.09 10.52
C THR A 220 -0.79 18.46 9.31
N SER A 221 -1.44 18.55 8.15
CA SER A 221 -0.76 18.73 6.87
C SER A 221 -1.60 19.56 5.91
N ASP A 222 -0.93 20.40 5.14
CA ASP A 222 -1.49 21.05 3.96
C ASP A 222 -1.26 20.17 2.74
N GLY A 223 -2.23 20.12 1.83
CA GLY A 223 -2.05 19.46 0.54
C GLY A 223 -3.36 19.19 -0.21
N SER A 224 -3.21 18.74 -1.46
CA SER A 224 -4.33 18.35 -2.32
C SER A 224 -4.03 17.09 -3.12
N ALA A 225 -5.08 16.37 -3.50
CA ALA A 225 -5.03 15.23 -4.39
C ALA A 225 -6.25 15.22 -5.33
N ALA A 226 -6.06 14.71 -6.54
CA ALA A 226 -7.06 14.67 -7.59
C ALA A 226 -7.02 13.33 -8.34
N ALA A 227 -8.20 12.87 -8.75
CA ALA A 227 -8.39 11.70 -9.60
C ALA A 227 -9.41 12.01 -10.70
N VAL A 228 -9.05 11.71 -11.95
CA VAL A 228 -9.95 11.78 -13.11
C VAL A 228 -10.53 10.40 -13.36
N LEU A 229 -11.86 10.32 -13.34
CA LEU A 229 -12.60 9.08 -13.55
C LEU A 229 -13.34 9.15 -14.89
N CYS A 230 -13.48 8.00 -15.57
CA CYS A 230 -14.26 7.91 -16.78
C CYS A 230 -15.17 6.66 -16.85
N SER A 231 -16.17 6.75 -17.72
CA SER A 231 -17.05 5.64 -18.08
C SER A 231 -16.37 4.64 -19.01
N GLU A 232 -16.92 3.42 -19.08
CA GLU A 232 -16.53 2.42 -20.11
C GLU A 232 -16.72 2.97 -21.53
N ARG A 233 -17.80 3.70 -21.78
CA ARG A 233 -18.07 4.33 -23.09
C ARG A 233 -16.96 5.30 -23.49
N PHE A 234 -16.54 6.19 -22.60
CA PHE A 234 -15.46 7.12 -22.87
C PHE A 234 -14.14 6.40 -23.12
N LEU A 235 -13.87 5.35 -22.35
CA LEU A 235 -12.65 4.56 -22.47
C LEU A 235 -12.57 3.80 -23.79
N GLU A 236 -13.70 3.28 -24.29
CA GLU A 236 -13.79 2.66 -25.62
C GLU A 236 -13.58 3.67 -26.75
N GLN A 237 -14.05 4.91 -26.59
CA GLN A 237 -13.81 6.00 -27.54
C GLN A 237 -12.36 6.54 -27.48
N ASN A 238 -11.66 6.30 -26.38
CA ASN A 238 -10.29 6.78 -26.13
C ASN A 238 -9.34 5.63 -25.80
N PRO A 239 -9.10 4.70 -26.76
CA PRO A 239 -8.35 3.47 -26.49
C PRO A 239 -6.91 3.70 -25.99
N ARG A 240 -6.32 4.88 -26.25
CA ARG A 240 -5.02 5.30 -25.71
C ARG A 240 -4.96 5.28 -24.17
N LEU A 241 -6.10 5.40 -23.49
CA LEU A 241 -6.19 5.42 -22.02
C LEU A 241 -6.31 4.02 -21.41
N LYS A 242 -6.63 2.99 -22.19
CA LYS A 242 -6.79 1.61 -21.71
C LYS A 242 -5.57 1.07 -20.94
N PRO A 243 -4.31 1.29 -21.37
CA PRO A 243 -3.15 0.76 -20.66
C PRO A 243 -2.98 1.27 -19.22
N GLN A 244 -3.57 2.43 -18.88
CA GLN A 244 -3.47 3.02 -17.54
C GLN A 244 -4.77 2.98 -16.75
N ALA A 245 -5.87 2.54 -17.36
CA ALA A 245 -7.19 2.55 -16.74
C ALA A 245 -7.23 1.56 -15.56
N VAL A 246 -7.46 2.10 -14.37
CA VAL A 246 -7.66 1.34 -13.14
C VAL A 246 -9.16 1.22 -12.89
N GLU A 247 -9.71 0.03 -13.02
CA GLU A 247 -11.12 -0.25 -12.75
C GLU A 247 -11.40 -0.14 -11.25
N ILE A 248 -12.47 0.57 -10.90
CA ILE A 248 -13.08 0.51 -9.57
C ILE A 248 -13.98 -0.73 -9.56
N VAL A 249 -13.44 -1.86 -9.10
CA VAL A 249 -14.16 -3.15 -9.05
C VAL A 249 -15.37 -3.06 -8.12
N GLY A 250 -15.19 -2.35 -7.01
CA GLY A 250 -16.26 -1.98 -6.09
C GLY A 250 -15.80 -0.84 -5.21
N LEU A 251 -16.75 -0.01 -4.78
CA LEU A 251 -16.52 1.09 -3.85
C LEU A 251 -17.82 1.29 -3.09
N GLU A 252 -17.79 0.99 -1.81
CA GLU A 252 -18.96 1.01 -0.93
C GLU A 252 -18.77 2.11 0.12
N LEU A 253 -19.84 2.87 0.37
CA LEU A 253 -19.91 3.87 1.42
C LEU A 253 -20.99 3.46 2.41
N GLY A 254 -20.69 3.60 3.70
CA GLY A 254 -21.66 3.36 4.77
C GLY A 254 -21.46 4.34 5.93
N THR A 255 -22.45 4.39 6.79
CA THR A 255 -22.47 5.21 8.01
C THR A 255 -22.67 4.31 9.23
N ASP A 256 -22.68 4.92 10.41
CA ASP A 256 -22.78 4.22 11.67
C ASP A 256 -24.03 3.32 11.81
N GLN A 257 -23.84 2.24 12.56
CA GLN A 257 -24.90 1.34 13.02
C GLN A 257 -25.20 1.59 14.50
N PRO A 258 -26.35 1.15 15.04
CA PRO A 258 -26.71 1.40 16.44
C PRO A 258 -25.65 0.98 17.48
N SER A 259 -24.78 0.03 17.15
CA SER A 259 -23.69 -0.42 18.03
C SER A 259 -22.70 0.69 18.40
N VAL A 260 -22.59 1.74 17.59
CA VAL A 260 -21.73 2.91 17.84
C VAL A 260 -22.04 3.59 19.19
N PHE A 261 -23.31 3.60 19.62
CA PHE A 261 -23.77 4.27 20.86
C PHE A 261 -24.40 3.32 21.88
N LYS A 262 -24.73 2.08 21.53
CA LYS A 262 -25.48 1.16 22.41
C LYS A 262 -24.64 0.12 23.15
N GLU A 263 -23.39 -0.11 22.73
CA GLU A 263 -22.56 -1.20 23.25
C GLU A 263 -21.47 -0.74 24.23
N ASN A 264 -21.41 0.56 24.56
CA ASN A 264 -20.38 1.13 25.44
C ASN A 264 -18.95 0.69 25.05
N SER A 265 -18.65 0.73 23.76
CA SER A 265 -17.37 0.29 23.18
C SER A 265 -16.74 1.40 22.35
N ASN A 266 -15.51 1.74 22.68
CA ASN A 266 -14.70 2.70 21.93
C ASN A 266 -14.25 2.10 20.60
N ILE A 267 -13.99 0.79 20.52
CA ILE A 267 -13.74 0.07 19.25
C ILE A 267 -14.90 0.27 18.28
N LYS A 268 -16.15 0.13 18.76
CA LYS A 268 -17.34 0.34 17.94
C LYS A 268 -17.56 1.82 17.61
N MET A 269 -17.35 2.70 18.59
CA MET A 269 -17.48 4.16 18.43
C MET A 269 -16.56 4.72 17.34
N ILE A 270 -15.34 4.18 17.19
CA ILE A 270 -14.43 4.58 16.10
C ILE A 270 -14.77 3.94 14.74
N GLY A 271 -15.89 3.22 14.64
CA GLY A 271 -16.45 2.73 13.38
C GLY A 271 -16.14 1.29 12.99
N PHE A 272 -15.72 0.42 13.92
CA PHE A 272 -15.41 -0.99 13.60
C PHE A 272 -16.56 -1.72 12.86
N ASP A 273 -17.79 -1.63 13.36
CA ASP A 273 -18.93 -2.31 12.74
C ASP A 273 -19.38 -1.67 11.43
N MET A 274 -19.17 -0.36 11.29
CA MET A 274 -19.39 0.34 10.03
C MET A 274 -18.45 -0.24 8.95
N ILE A 275 -17.16 -0.31 9.23
CA ILE A 275 -16.17 -0.84 8.28
C ILE A 275 -16.39 -2.34 8.01
N LYS A 276 -16.70 -3.12 9.04
CA LYS A 276 -17.02 -4.55 8.88
C LYS A 276 -18.23 -4.79 7.98
N LYS A 277 -19.28 -3.97 8.11
CA LYS A 277 -20.45 -4.06 7.22
C LYS A 277 -20.08 -3.68 5.79
N ILE A 278 -19.40 -2.55 5.61
CA ILE A 278 -19.01 -2.03 4.28
C ILE A 278 -18.10 -3.03 3.57
N SER A 279 -17.09 -3.58 4.25
CA SER A 279 -16.17 -4.58 3.68
C SER A 279 -16.92 -5.86 3.30
N SER A 280 -17.82 -6.35 4.15
CA SER A 280 -18.65 -7.53 3.86
C SER A 280 -19.56 -7.33 2.64
N ASP A 281 -20.18 -6.14 2.52
CA ASP A 281 -21.00 -5.79 1.36
C ASP A 281 -20.15 -5.71 0.08
N LEU A 282 -18.97 -5.10 0.16
CA LEU A 282 -18.01 -5.01 -0.94
C LEU A 282 -17.56 -6.41 -1.42
N TYR A 283 -17.19 -7.31 -0.51
CA TYR A 283 -16.79 -8.68 -0.86
C TYR A 283 -17.94 -9.46 -1.52
N ARG A 284 -19.16 -9.31 -0.99
CA ARG A 284 -20.35 -9.94 -1.58
C ARG A 284 -20.64 -9.42 -2.99
N ASN A 285 -20.52 -8.10 -3.20
CA ASN A 285 -20.84 -7.46 -4.47
C ASN A 285 -19.77 -7.71 -5.56
N THR A 286 -18.51 -7.87 -5.15
CA THR A 286 -17.38 -8.05 -6.08
C THR A 286 -16.99 -9.52 -6.29
N GLY A 287 -17.36 -10.41 -5.36
CA GLY A 287 -16.90 -11.79 -5.33
C GLY A 287 -15.43 -11.95 -4.93
N LEU A 288 -14.76 -10.87 -4.50
CA LEU A 288 -13.39 -10.87 -4.02
C LEU A 288 -13.35 -10.96 -2.49
N CYS A 289 -12.22 -11.36 -1.94
CA CYS A 289 -11.98 -11.44 -0.51
C CYS A 289 -10.65 -10.77 -0.13
N PRO A 290 -10.38 -10.58 1.17
CA PRO A 290 -9.14 -9.92 1.59
C PRO A 290 -7.85 -10.66 1.18
N ASN A 291 -7.92 -11.97 0.93
CA ASN A 291 -6.76 -12.76 0.47
C ASN A 291 -6.40 -12.49 -1.01
N ASP A 292 -7.30 -11.89 -1.79
CA ASP A 292 -7.03 -11.53 -3.19
C ASP A 292 -6.22 -10.23 -3.30
N VAL A 293 -6.08 -9.49 -2.21
CA VAL A 293 -5.46 -8.15 -2.17
C VAL A 293 -3.98 -8.23 -1.86
N GLN A 294 -3.16 -7.46 -2.59
CA GLN A 294 -1.71 -7.38 -2.34
C GLN A 294 -1.31 -6.09 -1.65
N VAL A 295 -2.00 -4.99 -1.94
CA VAL A 295 -1.69 -3.66 -1.42
C VAL A 295 -2.93 -3.01 -0.80
N ILE A 296 -2.74 -2.36 0.35
CA ILE A 296 -3.81 -1.68 1.08
C ILE A 296 -3.33 -0.28 1.43
N GLU A 297 -4.13 0.75 1.11
CA GLU A 297 -4.02 2.06 1.73
C GLU A 297 -5.23 2.24 2.65
N LEU A 298 -4.99 2.19 3.96
CA LEU A 298 -6.02 2.30 4.98
C LEU A 298 -5.88 3.57 5.82
N HIS A 299 -6.90 3.85 6.62
CA HIS A 299 -6.97 5.06 7.43
C HIS A 299 -6.22 4.92 8.78
N ASP A 300 -4.91 5.15 8.78
CA ASP A 300 -4.04 5.14 9.95
C ASP A 300 -3.88 6.54 10.57
N CYS A 301 -4.98 7.24 10.88
CA CYS A 301 -4.89 8.52 11.60
C CYS A 301 -4.13 8.38 12.94
N PHE A 302 -4.28 7.21 13.58
CA PHE A 302 -3.49 6.78 14.73
C PHE A 302 -3.19 5.29 14.62
N ALA A 303 -2.07 4.84 15.18
CA ALA A 303 -1.66 3.42 15.14
C ALA A 303 -2.72 2.43 15.68
N PRO A 304 -3.49 2.74 16.75
CA PRO A 304 -4.60 1.88 17.17
C PRO A 304 -5.67 1.66 16.10
N ASN A 305 -5.98 2.68 15.29
CA ASN A 305 -7.00 2.55 14.25
C ASN A 305 -6.57 1.56 13.17
N GLU A 306 -5.31 1.57 12.78
CA GLU A 306 -4.78 0.62 11.80
C GLU A 306 -4.88 -0.83 12.31
N LEU A 307 -4.50 -1.10 13.57
CA LEU A 307 -4.60 -2.44 14.15
C LEU A 307 -6.04 -2.97 14.16
N ILE A 308 -6.98 -2.15 14.64
CA ILE A 308 -8.40 -2.49 14.74
C ILE A 308 -9.01 -2.66 13.35
N THR A 309 -8.57 -1.86 12.38
CA THR A 309 -9.02 -1.94 10.98
C THR A 309 -8.62 -3.26 10.33
N TYR A 310 -7.50 -3.89 10.69
CA TYR A 310 -7.14 -5.21 10.14
C TYR A 310 -8.26 -6.24 10.36
N GLU A 311 -8.87 -6.20 11.54
CA GLU A 311 -9.95 -7.09 11.94
C GLU A 311 -11.28 -6.69 11.30
N ALA A 312 -11.57 -5.38 11.20
CA ALA A 312 -12.78 -4.87 10.56
C ALA A 312 -12.81 -5.16 9.04
N LEU A 313 -11.65 -5.15 8.38
CA LEU A 313 -11.50 -5.55 6.98
C LEU A 313 -11.46 -7.08 6.79
N GLY A 314 -11.44 -7.86 7.87
CA GLY A 314 -11.38 -9.33 7.79
C GLY A 314 -10.02 -9.87 7.33
N LEU A 315 -8.92 -9.13 7.52
CA LEU A 315 -7.56 -9.63 7.29
C LEU A 315 -7.19 -10.73 8.29
N CYS A 316 -7.77 -10.67 9.49
CA CYS A 316 -7.67 -11.68 10.52
C CYS A 316 -8.95 -11.71 11.37
N ASP A 317 -9.06 -12.73 12.22
CA ASP A 317 -10.14 -12.82 13.20
C ASP A 317 -10.07 -11.68 14.23
N VAL A 318 -11.21 -11.32 14.82
CA VAL A 318 -11.29 -10.30 15.87
C VAL A 318 -10.40 -10.66 17.05
N GLY A 319 -9.63 -9.69 17.54
CA GLY A 319 -8.60 -9.85 18.57
C GLY A 319 -7.26 -10.40 18.06
N LYS A 320 -7.09 -10.64 16.76
CA LYS A 320 -5.84 -11.16 16.16
C LYS A 320 -5.03 -10.13 15.39
N GLY A 321 -5.38 -8.84 15.44
CA GLY A 321 -4.63 -7.76 14.77
C GLY A 321 -3.14 -7.74 15.13
N GLY A 322 -2.79 -7.97 16.40
CA GLY A 322 -1.38 -8.08 16.83
C GLY A 322 -0.60 -9.23 16.18
N THR A 323 -1.27 -10.30 15.74
CA THR A 323 -0.63 -11.44 15.06
C THR A 323 -0.12 -11.05 13.67
N ILE A 324 -0.87 -10.20 12.94
CA ILE A 324 -0.42 -9.65 11.65
C ILE A 324 0.88 -8.85 11.86
N VAL A 325 0.92 -8.04 12.91
CA VAL A 325 2.09 -7.21 13.25
C VAL A 325 3.30 -8.08 13.61
N ASP A 326 3.13 -9.09 14.45
CA ASP A 326 4.24 -9.95 14.87
C ASP A 326 4.82 -10.81 13.74
N ARG A 327 4.00 -11.18 12.76
CA ARG A 327 4.44 -11.92 11.57
C ARG A 327 5.06 -11.04 10.49
N GLY A 328 4.91 -9.72 10.59
CA GLY A 328 5.26 -8.80 9.51
C GLY A 328 4.35 -8.96 8.29
N ASP A 329 3.11 -9.44 8.48
CA ASP A 329 2.14 -9.64 7.38
C ASP A 329 1.60 -8.33 6.81
N ASN A 330 1.97 -7.17 7.37
CA ASN A 330 1.56 -5.83 6.97
C ASN A 330 2.67 -5.00 6.27
N THR A 331 3.77 -5.62 5.84
CA THR A 331 4.89 -4.96 5.17
C THR A 331 5.42 -5.77 3.98
N TYR A 332 6.45 -5.26 3.30
CA TYR A 332 7.10 -5.94 2.18
C TYR A 332 7.66 -7.30 2.60
N GLY A 333 7.37 -8.33 1.81
CA GLY A 333 7.68 -9.73 2.13
C GLY A 333 6.63 -10.43 2.98
N GLY A 334 5.69 -9.68 3.57
CA GLY A 334 4.51 -10.21 4.24
C GLY A 334 3.35 -10.51 3.30
N LYS A 335 2.20 -10.89 3.86
CA LYS A 335 0.98 -11.21 3.11
C LYS A 335 0.35 -10.00 2.41
N TRP A 336 0.32 -8.85 3.08
CA TRP A 336 -0.18 -7.59 2.53
C TRP A 336 0.86 -6.49 2.72
N VAL A 337 1.07 -5.65 1.69
CA VAL A 337 1.79 -4.40 1.89
C VAL A 337 0.78 -3.32 2.25
N ILE A 338 0.75 -2.96 3.54
CA ILE A 338 -0.19 -1.98 4.08
C ILE A 338 0.53 -0.63 4.17
N ASN A 339 -0.13 0.40 3.64
CA ASN A 339 0.32 1.78 3.58
C ASN A 339 1.74 1.91 2.99
N PRO A 340 2.01 1.43 1.77
CA PRO A 340 3.31 1.60 1.13
C PRO A 340 3.70 3.08 0.97
N SER A 341 2.75 4.01 0.98
CA SER A 341 3.02 5.45 0.97
C SER A 341 3.57 5.99 2.30
N GLY A 342 3.57 5.19 3.36
CA GLY A 342 3.87 5.59 4.73
C GLY A 342 2.65 6.02 5.55
N GLY A 343 1.46 5.93 4.96
CA GLY A 343 0.18 6.18 5.64
C GLY A 343 0.04 7.60 6.17
N SER A 344 -1.10 7.92 6.77
CA SER A 344 -1.37 9.22 7.39
C SER A 344 -0.39 9.53 8.51
N ILE A 345 0.13 8.52 9.23
CA ILE A 345 1.14 8.69 10.29
C ILE A 345 2.38 9.43 9.78
N SER A 346 2.83 9.16 8.56
CA SER A 346 4.10 9.70 8.04
C SER A 346 3.90 10.65 6.86
N LYS A 347 3.02 10.25 5.92
CA LYS A 347 2.67 11.04 4.74
C LYS A 347 2.05 12.37 5.13
N GLY A 348 1.30 12.37 6.23
CA GLY A 348 0.50 13.50 6.66
C GLY A 348 -0.97 13.32 6.33
N HIS A 349 -1.80 14.15 6.95
CA HIS A 349 -3.26 14.00 6.90
C HIS A 349 -4.00 15.31 6.58
N PRO A 350 -3.89 15.87 5.36
CA PRO A 350 -4.83 16.86 4.88
C PRO A 350 -6.18 16.17 4.70
N ILE A 351 -7.14 16.52 5.56
CA ILE A 351 -8.38 15.77 5.80
C ILE A 351 -9.15 15.54 4.49
N GLY A 352 -9.47 16.61 3.76
CA GLY A 352 -10.16 16.51 2.47
C GLY A 352 -9.39 15.74 1.39
N ALA A 353 -8.05 15.80 1.39
CA ALA A 353 -7.20 15.19 0.35
C ALA A 353 -6.94 13.69 0.57
N THR A 354 -7.02 13.21 1.81
CA THR A 354 -6.49 11.89 2.20
C THR A 354 -7.13 10.75 1.42
N GLY A 355 -8.45 10.73 1.30
CA GLY A 355 -9.16 9.70 0.55
C GLY A 355 -8.76 9.64 -0.93
N VAL A 356 -8.56 10.80 -1.57
CA VAL A 356 -8.11 10.83 -2.98
C VAL A 356 -6.64 10.44 -3.09
N ALA A 357 -5.79 10.86 -2.15
CA ALA A 357 -4.37 10.50 -2.11
C ALA A 357 -4.13 8.99 -1.92
N GLN A 358 -5.03 8.27 -1.24
CA GLN A 358 -5.01 6.80 -1.20
C GLN A 358 -5.21 6.22 -2.61
N VAL A 359 -6.18 6.72 -3.38
CA VAL A 359 -6.38 6.30 -4.78
C VAL A 359 -5.15 6.61 -5.63
N VAL A 360 -4.50 7.76 -5.43
CA VAL A 360 -3.25 8.10 -6.15
C VAL A 360 -2.19 7.01 -5.96
N GLU A 361 -1.93 6.60 -4.73
CA GLU A 361 -0.95 5.53 -4.45
C GLU A 361 -1.41 4.19 -5.04
N LEU A 362 -2.66 3.77 -4.80
CA LEU A 362 -3.16 2.47 -5.26
C LEU A 362 -3.19 2.38 -6.80
N SER A 363 -3.59 3.45 -7.49
CA SER A 363 -3.52 3.52 -8.95
C SER A 363 -2.09 3.43 -9.45
N ASN A 364 -1.14 4.12 -8.80
CA ASN A 364 0.28 4.03 -9.20
C ASN A 364 0.89 2.64 -8.91
N GLN A 365 0.50 1.98 -7.82
CA GLN A 365 0.92 0.62 -7.51
C GLN A 365 0.45 -0.37 -8.58
N LEU A 366 -0.84 -0.30 -8.96
CA LEU A 366 -1.41 -1.15 -10.01
C LEU A 366 -0.82 -0.87 -11.40
N ARG A 367 -0.35 0.36 -11.63
CA ARG A 367 0.29 0.79 -12.89
C ARG A 367 1.80 0.57 -12.91
N GLY A 368 2.40 0.06 -11.85
CA GLY A 368 3.85 -0.17 -11.77
C GLY A 368 4.69 1.11 -11.64
N LYS A 369 4.10 2.21 -11.13
CA LYS A 369 4.71 3.56 -11.08
C LYS A 369 5.29 3.94 -9.71
N CYS A 370 5.42 3.01 -8.76
CA CYS A 370 5.84 3.34 -7.39
C CYS A 370 7.34 3.21 -7.08
N GLY A 371 8.18 2.86 -8.08
CA GLY A 371 9.64 2.80 -7.93
C GLY A 371 10.05 1.89 -6.77
N LYS A 372 10.84 2.41 -5.81
CA LYS A 372 11.26 1.65 -4.61
C LYS A 372 10.12 1.19 -3.71
N ARG A 373 8.95 1.82 -3.82
CA ARG A 373 7.74 1.43 -3.07
C ARG A 373 6.88 0.42 -3.81
N GLN A 374 7.29 -0.03 -5.01
CA GLN A 374 6.47 -0.90 -5.83
C GLN A 374 6.23 -2.24 -5.14
N VAL A 375 4.95 -2.58 -4.94
CA VAL A 375 4.53 -3.88 -4.44
C VAL A 375 4.66 -4.91 -5.57
N PRO A 376 5.40 -6.02 -5.36
CA PRO A 376 5.52 -7.08 -6.36
C PRO A 376 4.15 -7.72 -6.66
N ASN A 377 3.91 -8.05 -7.94
CA ASN A 377 2.69 -8.75 -8.39
C ASN A 377 1.36 -8.10 -7.94
N CYS A 378 1.32 -6.77 -7.82
CA CYS A 378 0.15 -6.02 -7.42
C CYS A 378 -0.98 -6.14 -8.47
N LYS A 379 -2.03 -6.91 -8.16
CA LYS A 379 -3.18 -7.13 -9.06
C LYS A 379 -4.47 -6.52 -8.53
N ILE A 380 -4.70 -6.66 -7.21
CA ILE A 380 -5.83 -6.07 -6.51
C ILE A 380 -5.31 -5.17 -5.40
N ALA A 381 -5.83 -3.95 -5.37
CA ALA A 381 -5.53 -2.94 -4.38
C ALA A 381 -6.79 -2.60 -3.57
N MET A 382 -6.65 -2.37 -2.27
CA MET A 382 -7.77 -2.00 -1.39
C MET A 382 -7.56 -0.60 -0.80
N GLN A 383 -8.63 0.20 -0.81
CA GLN A 383 -8.71 1.45 -0.08
C GLN A 383 -9.58 1.28 1.16
N HIS A 384 -9.19 1.90 2.27
CA HIS A 384 -10.05 2.14 3.42
C HIS A 384 -9.90 3.59 3.92
N ASN A 385 -11.01 4.31 4.02
CA ASN A 385 -11.06 5.68 4.56
C ASN A 385 -12.26 5.84 5.48
N ILE A 386 -12.06 6.43 6.66
CA ILE A 386 -13.12 6.66 7.64
C ILE A 386 -13.03 8.09 8.17
N GLY A 387 -14.18 8.69 8.50
CA GLY A 387 -14.29 9.91 9.28
C GLY A 387 -15.32 9.73 10.40
N ILE A 388 -14.99 10.14 11.62
CA ILE A 388 -15.87 10.01 12.79
C ILE A 388 -16.99 11.07 12.72
N GLY A 389 -18.21 10.68 13.10
CA GLY A 389 -19.44 11.45 12.88
C GLY A 389 -20.62 10.57 12.46
N GLY A 390 -20.46 9.60 11.55
CA GLY A 390 -19.38 9.42 10.60
C GLY A 390 -19.75 8.61 9.35
N ALA A 391 -18.79 8.51 8.44
CA ALA A 391 -18.90 7.70 7.22
C ALA A 391 -17.59 6.94 6.98
N GLY A 392 -17.72 5.72 6.47
CA GLY A 392 -16.64 4.88 6.00
C GLY A 392 -16.75 4.61 4.51
N VAL A 393 -15.61 4.42 3.85
CA VAL A 393 -15.51 4.01 2.45
C VAL A 393 -14.47 2.91 2.32
N VAL A 394 -14.85 1.81 1.66
CA VAL A 394 -13.93 0.72 1.30
C VAL A 394 -14.04 0.46 -0.19
N GLY A 395 -12.90 0.35 -0.88
CA GLY A 395 -12.84 0.17 -2.32
C GLY A 395 -11.85 -0.90 -2.75
N LEU A 396 -12.14 -1.58 -3.86
CA LEU A 396 -11.26 -2.53 -4.54
C LEU A 396 -10.97 -2.05 -5.96
N TYR A 397 -9.71 -2.11 -6.34
CA TYR A 397 -9.21 -1.59 -7.61
C TYR A 397 -8.34 -2.64 -8.31
N ARG A 398 -8.38 -2.66 -9.64
CA ARG A 398 -7.48 -3.47 -10.47
C ARG A 398 -7.13 -2.75 -11.77
N LEU A 399 -5.99 -3.09 -12.38
CA LEU A 399 -5.71 -2.62 -13.74
C LEU A 399 -6.71 -3.30 -14.70
N ALA A 400 -7.44 -2.51 -15.49
CA ALA A 400 -8.50 -3.02 -16.35
C ALA A 400 -7.96 -3.86 -17.52
N TYR A 401 -6.78 -3.47 -18.03
CA TYR A 401 -6.12 -4.10 -19.16
C TYR A 401 -4.66 -4.39 -18.79
N PRO A 402 -4.39 -5.43 -17.98
CA PRO A 402 -3.03 -5.82 -17.64
C PRO A 402 -2.28 -6.19 -18.92
N SER A 403 -1.08 -5.64 -19.11
CA SER A 403 -0.26 -6.01 -20.26
C SER A 403 0.09 -7.50 -20.18
N SER A 404 -0.09 -8.21 -21.30
CA SER A 404 0.36 -9.59 -21.47
C SER A 404 1.89 -9.74 -21.43
N THR A 405 2.61 -8.62 -21.33
CA THR A 405 4.08 -8.53 -21.23
C THR A 405 4.59 -8.46 -19.78
N CYS A 406 3.87 -9.08 -18.85
CA CYS A 406 4.53 -9.57 -17.63
C CYS A 406 5.27 -10.85 -18.02
N PRO A 407 6.58 -11.01 -17.76
CA PRO A 407 7.23 -12.31 -17.90
C PRO A 407 6.38 -13.32 -17.13
N PRO A 408 6.09 -14.51 -17.67
CA PRO A 408 5.36 -15.50 -16.92
C PRO A 408 6.16 -15.83 -15.67
N THR A 409 5.73 -15.31 -14.52
CA THR A 409 6.07 -15.91 -13.23
C THR A 409 5.40 -17.28 -13.27
N THR A 410 6.21 -18.29 -13.54
CA THR A 410 5.88 -19.70 -13.45
C THR A 410 5.08 -19.94 -12.18
N LYS A 411 3.92 -20.60 -12.32
CA LYS A 411 3.08 -21.05 -11.22
C LYS A 411 3.97 -21.80 -10.21
N SER A 412 4.27 -21.20 -9.07
CA SER A 412 4.84 -21.92 -7.94
C SER A 412 3.68 -22.52 -7.13
N SER A 413 3.52 -23.82 -7.24
CA SER A 413 2.83 -24.65 -6.25
C SER A 413 3.56 -24.57 -4.89
N PRO A 414 2.89 -24.90 -3.78
CA PRO A 414 3.23 -24.36 -2.47
C PRO A 414 4.44 -25.05 -1.80
N THR A 415 5.13 -24.26 -0.97
CA THR A 415 6.03 -24.66 0.13
C THR A 415 7.23 -25.54 -0.22
N MET A 416 8.40 -24.92 -0.37
CA MET A 416 9.70 -25.50 0.05
C MET A 416 10.49 -24.43 0.81
N SER A 417 11.20 -24.85 1.86
CA SER A 417 12.11 -24.03 2.65
C SER A 417 13.08 -23.26 1.73
N ALA A 418 13.25 -21.96 1.96
CA ALA A 418 14.18 -21.13 1.19
C ALA A 418 15.63 -21.55 1.51
N PHE A 419 16.37 -22.00 0.50
CA PHE A 419 17.78 -22.38 0.65
C PHE A 419 18.66 -21.13 0.58
N LYS A 420 19.75 -21.06 1.35
CA LYS A 420 20.64 -19.88 1.32
C LYS A 420 21.30 -19.71 -0.04
N SER A 421 21.57 -20.82 -0.74
CA SER A 421 22.13 -20.80 -2.09
C SER A 421 21.21 -20.26 -3.18
N ASP A 422 19.90 -20.08 -2.92
CA ASP A 422 18.94 -19.59 -3.92
C ASP A 422 19.35 -18.23 -4.49
N VAL A 423 19.92 -17.35 -3.67
CA VAL A 423 20.41 -16.03 -4.10
C VAL A 423 21.56 -16.12 -5.10
N ILE A 424 22.38 -17.19 -5.02
CA ILE A 424 23.50 -17.41 -5.95
C ILE A 424 22.97 -17.88 -7.30
N PHE A 425 21.94 -18.71 -7.33
CA PHE A 425 21.35 -19.19 -8.58
C PHE A 425 20.57 -18.09 -9.32
N GLU A 426 19.89 -17.19 -8.61
CA GLU A 426 19.27 -16.02 -9.22
C GLU A 426 20.32 -15.05 -9.79
N GLU A 427 21.44 -14.81 -9.09
CA GLU A 427 22.56 -14.01 -9.62
C GLU A 427 23.19 -14.67 -10.86
N ILE A 428 23.37 -15.99 -10.84
CA ILE A 428 23.85 -16.77 -12.00
C ILE A 428 22.88 -16.59 -13.17
N LYS A 429 21.57 -16.70 -12.93
CA LYS A 429 20.53 -16.53 -13.94
C LYS A 429 20.56 -15.15 -14.59
N GLN A 430 20.83 -14.10 -13.82
CA GLN A 430 21.01 -12.77 -14.37
C GLN A 430 22.29 -12.69 -15.23
N ARG A 431 23.42 -13.17 -14.72
CA ARG A 431 24.72 -13.09 -15.39
C ARG A 431 24.79 -13.87 -16.69
N ILE A 432 24.19 -15.05 -16.78
CA ILE A 432 24.19 -15.81 -18.04
C ILE A 432 23.35 -15.15 -19.15
N ASN A 433 22.40 -14.29 -18.79
CA ASN A 433 21.59 -13.54 -19.75
C ASN A 433 22.28 -12.25 -20.21
N GLU A 434 23.07 -11.63 -19.33
CA GLU A 434 23.76 -10.35 -19.60
C GLU A 434 25.17 -10.54 -20.20
N GLU A 435 25.93 -11.54 -19.74
CA GLU A 435 27.35 -11.74 -20.08
C GLU A 435 27.53 -12.81 -21.19
N LYS A 436 27.28 -12.44 -22.46
CA LYS A 436 27.41 -13.39 -23.60
C LYS A 436 28.78 -14.07 -23.72
N GLU A 437 29.86 -13.37 -23.35
CA GLU A 437 31.22 -13.92 -23.37
C GLU A 437 31.47 -14.95 -22.25
N LEU A 438 30.79 -14.80 -21.10
CA LEU A 438 30.83 -15.78 -20.01
C LEU A 438 30.18 -17.10 -20.46
N VAL A 439 29.02 -17.02 -21.11
CA VAL A 439 28.29 -18.19 -21.65
C VAL A 439 29.17 -18.95 -22.64
N LYS A 440 29.79 -18.26 -23.61
CA LYS A 440 30.71 -18.87 -24.58
C LYS A 440 31.90 -19.56 -23.91
N LYS A 441 32.44 -18.98 -22.83
CA LYS A 441 33.55 -19.56 -22.06
C LYS A 441 33.12 -20.84 -21.33
N ILE A 442 31.89 -20.86 -20.79
CA ILE A 442 31.32 -22.01 -20.08
C ILE A 442 30.94 -23.12 -21.06
N ALA A 443 30.12 -22.85 -22.09
CA ALA A 443 29.74 -23.78 -23.16
C ALA A 443 29.42 -25.22 -22.68
N THR A 444 28.68 -25.35 -21.57
CA THR A 444 28.33 -26.64 -20.95
C THR A 444 27.06 -26.51 -20.11
N SER A 445 26.47 -27.63 -19.70
CA SER A 445 25.30 -27.66 -18.83
C SER A 445 25.55 -28.44 -17.54
N PHE A 446 25.06 -27.89 -16.42
CA PHE A 446 25.20 -28.41 -15.07
C PHE A 446 23.84 -28.67 -14.43
N ARG A 447 23.73 -29.72 -13.63
CA ARG A 447 22.70 -29.87 -12.61
C ARG A 447 23.34 -29.81 -11.24
N ILE A 448 22.94 -28.85 -10.42
CA ILE A 448 23.37 -28.69 -9.05
C ILE A 448 22.24 -29.13 -8.13
N ILE A 449 22.49 -30.18 -7.36
CA ILE A 449 21.57 -30.75 -6.39
C ILE A 449 22.02 -30.28 -5.01
N ILE A 450 21.27 -29.36 -4.42
CA ILE A 450 21.51 -28.79 -3.10
C ILE A 450 20.76 -29.59 -2.05
N THR A 451 21.45 -29.96 -0.96
CA THR A 451 20.84 -30.61 0.20
C THR A 451 20.87 -29.70 1.43
N GLY A 452 19.71 -29.52 2.06
CA GLY A 452 19.51 -28.68 3.24
C GLY A 452 19.90 -29.40 4.53
N GLU A 453 19.99 -28.67 5.64
CA GLU A 453 20.31 -29.24 6.95
C GLU A 453 19.19 -30.15 7.48
N ASP A 454 17.95 -29.91 7.05
CA ASP A 454 16.75 -30.70 7.33
C ASP A 454 16.57 -31.92 6.38
N GLY A 455 17.53 -32.17 5.48
CA GLY A 455 17.47 -33.25 4.50
C GLY A 455 16.62 -32.94 3.26
N THR A 456 16.07 -31.73 3.13
CA THR A 456 15.39 -31.30 1.91
C THR A 456 16.37 -31.21 0.74
N VAL A 457 15.89 -31.47 -0.49
CA VAL A 457 16.72 -31.46 -1.69
C VAL A 457 16.11 -30.54 -2.74
N LYS A 458 16.91 -29.60 -3.26
CA LYS A 458 16.54 -28.71 -4.36
C LYS A 458 17.47 -28.91 -5.55
N LYS A 459 16.92 -28.88 -6.76
CA LYS A 459 17.68 -29.06 -7.99
C LYS A 459 17.70 -27.77 -8.80
N TRP A 460 18.86 -27.44 -9.32
CA TRP A 460 19.08 -26.31 -10.21
C TRP A 460 19.76 -26.80 -11.48
N THR A 461 19.17 -26.53 -12.63
CA THR A 461 19.73 -26.78 -13.95
C THR A 461 20.26 -25.47 -14.51
N ILE A 462 21.52 -25.48 -14.96
CA ILE A 462 22.24 -24.35 -15.55
C ILE A 462 22.70 -24.79 -16.94
N ASP A 463 22.12 -24.24 -17.99
CA ASP A 463 22.48 -24.49 -19.37
C ASP A 463 23.11 -23.25 -19.99
N ALA A 464 24.43 -23.31 -20.17
CA ALA A 464 25.21 -22.30 -20.88
C ALA A 464 25.75 -22.84 -22.21
N LYS A 465 25.13 -23.88 -22.77
CA LYS A 465 25.50 -24.50 -24.05
C LYS A 465 24.47 -24.20 -25.14
N SER A 466 23.18 -24.14 -24.79
CA SER A 466 22.10 -23.85 -25.74
C SER A 466 22.16 -22.40 -26.25
N ASP A 467 21.60 -22.17 -27.45
CA ASP A 467 21.54 -20.83 -28.09
C ASP A 467 20.86 -19.79 -27.18
N THR A 468 19.93 -20.24 -26.35
CA THR A 468 19.31 -19.45 -25.27
C THR A 468 19.78 -20.02 -23.92
N PRO A 469 20.65 -19.32 -23.18
CA PRO A 469 21.08 -19.73 -21.85
C PRO A 469 19.90 -19.85 -20.88
N TYR A 470 19.96 -20.81 -19.95
CA TYR A 470 18.86 -21.08 -19.03
C TYR A 470 19.37 -21.45 -17.62
N VAL A 471 18.73 -20.90 -16.59
CA VAL A 471 18.87 -21.35 -15.20
C VAL A 471 17.48 -21.50 -14.59
N GLY A 472 17.19 -22.67 -14.02
CA GLY A 472 15.93 -22.96 -13.34
C GLY A 472 15.93 -24.37 -12.73
N ASP A 473 14.75 -24.94 -12.48
CA ASP A 473 14.56 -26.19 -11.75
C ASP A 473 14.12 -27.37 -12.65
N ASP A 474 14.22 -27.21 -13.97
CA ASP A 474 13.76 -28.23 -14.91
C ASP A 474 14.67 -29.47 -15.01
N ASP A 475 14.11 -30.57 -15.52
CA ASP A 475 14.78 -31.86 -15.61
C ASP A 475 15.53 -32.09 -16.95
N ARG A 476 15.96 -31.02 -17.65
CA ARG A 476 16.72 -31.15 -18.91
C ARG A 476 18.00 -31.98 -18.77
N LYS A 477 18.40 -32.69 -19.84
CA LYS A 477 19.66 -33.46 -19.83
C LYS A 477 20.86 -32.52 -19.68
N VAL A 478 21.68 -32.78 -18.67
CA VAL A 478 22.90 -32.02 -18.37
C VAL A 478 24.17 -32.84 -18.63
N GLU A 479 25.29 -32.17 -18.87
CA GLU A 479 26.59 -32.81 -19.10
C GLU A 479 27.35 -33.13 -17.80
N VAL A 480 27.03 -32.41 -16.73
CA VAL A 480 27.63 -32.56 -15.41
C VAL A 480 26.53 -32.45 -14.34
N GLU A 481 26.50 -33.38 -13.40
CA GLU A 481 25.62 -33.35 -12.23
C GLU A 481 26.49 -33.29 -10.97
N ILE A 482 26.15 -32.38 -10.07
CA ILE A 482 26.88 -32.09 -8.83
C ILE A 482 25.90 -32.17 -7.67
N THR A 483 26.27 -32.84 -6.60
CA THR A 483 25.49 -32.89 -5.37
C THR A 483 26.31 -32.35 -4.21
N ILE A 484 25.77 -31.39 -3.46
CA ILE A 484 26.48 -30.67 -2.41
C ILE A 484 25.50 -30.10 -1.37
N LYS A 485 25.96 -29.92 -0.12
CA LYS A 485 25.17 -29.26 0.93
C LYS A 485 25.06 -27.76 0.68
N ASP A 486 23.96 -27.15 1.12
CA ASP A 486 23.70 -25.71 0.98
C ASP A 486 24.83 -24.86 1.59
N SER A 487 25.29 -25.22 2.80
CA SER A 487 26.39 -24.53 3.49
C SER A 487 27.74 -24.67 2.78
N ASP A 488 28.06 -25.85 2.23
CA ASP A 488 29.29 -26.08 1.49
C ASP A 488 29.27 -25.35 0.13
N PHE A 489 28.12 -25.28 -0.53
CA PHE A 489 27.96 -24.51 -1.77
C PHE A 489 28.16 -23.01 -1.55
N MET A 490 27.59 -22.47 -0.47
CA MET A 490 27.82 -21.07 -0.06
C MET A 490 29.30 -20.80 0.24
N ASN A 491 30.00 -21.74 0.88
CA ASN A 491 31.44 -21.61 1.12
C ASN A 491 32.26 -21.61 -0.18
N ILE A 492 31.84 -22.37 -1.21
CA ILE A 492 32.46 -22.33 -2.53
C ILE A 492 32.21 -20.98 -3.21
N ALA A 493 30.97 -20.51 -3.20
CA ALA A 493 30.60 -19.22 -3.79
C ALA A 493 31.31 -18.03 -3.09
N ALA A 494 31.53 -18.12 -1.77
CA ALA A 494 32.28 -17.15 -0.99
C ALA A 494 33.81 -17.21 -1.20
N GLY A 495 34.31 -18.21 -1.94
CA GLY A 495 35.75 -18.46 -2.09
C GLY A 495 36.44 -19.03 -0.84
N LYS A 496 35.68 -19.40 0.20
CA LYS A 496 36.18 -19.99 1.46
C LYS A 496 36.54 -21.47 1.32
N LEU A 497 35.98 -22.16 0.33
CA LEU A 497 36.25 -23.55 0.00
C LEU A 497 36.49 -23.69 -1.50
N LYS A 498 37.57 -24.34 -1.93
CA LYS A 498 37.78 -24.60 -3.35
C LYS A 498 37.00 -25.85 -3.79
N ALA A 499 36.43 -25.82 -5.00
CA ALA A 499 35.58 -26.91 -5.50
C ALA A 499 36.33 -28.25 -5.67
N ASP A 500 37.62 -28.21 -6.03
CA ASP A 500 38.50 -29.38 -6.08
C ASP A 500 38.73 -29.99 -4.69
N GLN A 501 38.93 -29.15 -3.67
CA GLN A 501 39.03 -29.58 -2.28
C GLN A 501 37.71 -30.17 -1.76
N ALA A 502 36.56 -29.55 -2.09
CA ALA A 502 35.25 -30.06 -1.72
C ALA A 502 34.99 -31.46 -2.31
N PHE A 503 35.42 -31.69 -3.55
CA PHE A 503 35.35 -33.02 -4.19
C PHE A 503 36.26 -34.04 -3.50
N MET A 504 37.54 -33.70 -3.29
CA MET A 504 38.50 -34.62 -2.65
C MET A 504 38.13 -34.96 -1.19
N GLN A 505 37.48 -34.03 -0.48
CA GLN A 505 37.00 -34.25 0.89
C GLN A 505 35.65 -35.00 0.95
N GLY A 506 35.07 -35.39 -0.19
CA GLY A 506 33.78 -36.07 -0.24
C GLY A 506 32.57 -35.20 0.08
N LYS A 507 32.74 -33.87 0.18
CA LYS A 507 31.66 -32.89 0.44
C LYS A 507 30.86 -32.55 -0.82
N MET A 508 31.45 -32.75 -1.98
CA MET A 508 30.82 -32.58 -3.29
C MET A 508 30.91 -33.90 -4.06
N LYS A 509 29.79 -34.40 -4.55
CA LYS A 509 29.75 -35.55 -5.47
C LYS A 509 29.57 -35.05 -6.90
N LEU A 510 30.21 -35.73 -7.84
CA LEU A 510 30.24 -35.31 -9.24
C LEU A 510 29.99 -36.51 -10.15
N LYS A 511 29.09 -36.34 -11.11
CA LYS A 511 28.74 -37.33 -12.13
C LYS A 511 28.74 -36.66 -13.50
N GLY A 512 29.30 -37.32 -14.52
CA GLY A 512 29.42 -36.78 -15.88
C GLY A 512 30.86 -36.37 -16.23
N ASN A 513 31.01 -35.38 -17.12
CA ASN A 513 32.31 -35.03 -17.67
C ASN A 513 33.16 -34.18 -16.68
N ILE A 514 34.18 -34.80 -16.10
CA ILE A 514 35.05 -34.18 -15.08
C ILE A 514 35.77 -32.93 -15.62
N ALA A 515 36.26 -32.94 -16.87
CA ALA A 515 36.93 -31.76 -17.44
C ALA A 515 35.98 -30.56 -17.57
N LYS A 516 34.71 -30.82 -17.93
CA LYS A 516 33.67 -29.78 -18.01
C LYS A 516 33.23 -29.28 -16.63
N SER A 517 33.28 -30.12 -15.60
CA SER A 517 32.96 -29.73 -14.24
C SER A 517 33.83 -28.59 -13.70
N MET A 518 35.09 -28.52 -14.15
CA MET A 518 36.04 -27.48 -13.76
C MET A 518 35.64 -26.09 -14.25
N LYS A 519 34.66 -25.98 -15.16
CA LYS A 519 34.14 -24.69 -15.62
C LYS A 519 33.18 -24.05 -14.61
N LEU A 520 32.66 -24.81 -13.64
CA LEU A 520 31.83 -24.28 -12.54
C LEU A 520 32.53 -23.17 -11.77
N LYS A 521 33.86 -23.26 -11.58
CA LYS A 521 34.65 -22.22 -10.91
C LYS A 521 34.57 -20.86 -11.60
N THR A 522 34.34 -20.84 -12.92
CA THR A 522 34.19 -19.62 -13.71
C THR A 522 32.84 -18.96 -13.44
N LEU A 523 31.83 -19.79 -13.15
CA LEU A 523 30.49 -19.34 -12.82
C LEU A 523 30.42 -18.79 -11.39
N LEU A 524 31.09 -19.48 -10.46
CA LEU A 524 31.16 -19.16 -9.03
C LEU A 524 32.37 -18.30 -8.65
N ASP A 525 32.96 -17.54 -9.58
CA ASP A 525 34.10 -16.67 -9.27
C ASP A 525 33.65 -15.58 -8.26
N PRO A 526 34.18 -15.55 -7.02
CA PRO A 526 33.73 -14.62 -5.98
C PRO A 526 33.93 -13.15 -6.36
N LYS A 527 34.88 -12.85 -7.25
CA LYS A 527 35.10 -11.48 -7.75
C LYS A 527 33.97 -10.99 -8.67
N MET A 528 33.20 -11.93 -9.21
CA MET A 528 32.12 -11.68 -10.17
C MET A 528 30.73 -11.82 -9.56
N LEU A 529 30.63 -12.28 -8.30
CA LEU A 529 29.35 -12.41 -7.58
C LEU A 529 29.11 -11.13 -6.77
N LYS A 530 27.99 -10.43 -7.04
CA LYS A 530 27.61 -9.19 -6.31
C LYS A 530 26.72 -9.45 -5.09
N ALA A 531 26.16 -10.65 -4.98
CA ALA A 531 25.41 -11.06 -3.80
C ALA A 531 26.31 -10.96 -2.55
N LYS A 532 25.80 -10.39 -1.44
CA LYS A 532 26.50 -10.42 -0.15
C LYS A 532 26.48 -11.86 0.37
N ILE A 533 27.57 -12.61 0.13
CA ILE A 533 27.77 -14.00 0.56
C ILE A 533 28.33 -14.07 1.99
#